data_AF-A0A6G4XRQ1-F1
#
_entry.id   AF-A0A6G4XRQ1-F1
#
_cell.length_a   1.000
_cell.length_b   1.000
_cell.length_c   1.000
_cell.angle_alpha   90.00
_cell.angle_beta   90.00
_cell.angle_gamma   90.00
#
_symmetry.space_group_name_H-M   'P 1'
#
loop_
_entity.id
_entity.type
_entity.pdbx_description
1 polymer ?
#
loop_
_entity_poly.entity_id
_entity_poly.type
_entity_poly.pdbx_seq_one_letter_code
_entity_poly.pdbx_strand_id
1 'polypeptide(L)'
;MDWLKNETKGQELNFRSPEKPADARTLFRQQAAAWEPDTTGDTPHFIDSELCQARTKSASDTSPLTLRFGSSVAPFDTDFAKPVGDGIKRTAFEAGPDVKLVYWRERTDGSMQYYAYIKCGVPGAAANQATEVPLRGHMTDGLTKDDSHRAHLQHLLHSTKVAAEEFGCTNKPDIPTTVPASVKD
;
A
#
# COMPACT_ATOMS: atom_id res chain seq x y z
N MET A 1 -8.01 -11.72 -9.64
CA MET A 1 -9.39 -11.28 -9.94
C MET A 1 -10.41 -12.33 -9.56
N ASP A 2 -10.14 -13.62 -9.77
CA ASP A 2 -11.09 -14.70 -9.42
C ASP A 2 -11.40 -14.77 -7.91
N TRP A 3 -10.42 -14.50 -7.04
CA TRP A 3 -10.66 -14.34 -5.59
C TRP A 3 -11.77 -13.33 -5.30
N LEU A 4 -11.70 -12.12 -5.86
CA LEU A 4 -12.68 -11.08 -5.59
C LEU A 4 -14.10 -11.48 -6.05
N LYS A 5 -14.21 -12.19 -7.17
CA LYS A 5 -15.51 -12.72 -7.64
C LYS A 5 -16.06 -13.80 -6.72
N ASN A 6 -15.19 -14.65 -6.16
CA ASN A 6 -15.59 -15.69 -5.21
C ASN A 6 -16.09 -15.07 -3.91
N GLU A 7 -15.36 -14.10 -3.37
CA GLU A 7 -15.74 -13.41 -2.12
C GLU A 7 -17.03 -12.60 -2.26
N THR A 8 -17.26 -11.99 -3.42
CA THR A 8 -18.53 -11.29 -3.68
C THR A 8 -19.67 -12.20 -4.15
N LYS A 9 -19.54 -13.53 -3.99
CA LYS A 9 -20.55 -14.54 -4.38
C LYS A 9 -21.01 -14.40 -5.83
N GLY A 10 -20.09 -14.05 -6.72
CA GLY A 10 -20.36 -13.88 -8.15
C GLY A 10 -21.13 -12.61 -8.51
N GLN A 11 -21.25 -11.63 -7.60
CA GLN A 11 -21.85 -10.34 -7.93
C GLN A 11 -21.06 -9.65 -9.05
N GLU A 12 -21.78 -8.88 -9.88
CA GLU A 12 -21.15 -8.14 -10.96
C GLU A 12 -20.32 -6.97 -10.39
N LEU A 13 -19.03 -6.96 -10.72
CA LEU A 13 -18.06 -5.99 -10.24
C LEU A 13 -17.82 -4.89 -11.28
N ASN A 14 -17.71 -3.65 -10.80
CA ASN A 14 -17.22 -2.50 -11.57
C ASN A 14 -15.80 -2.18 -11.10
N PHE A 15 -14.86 -2.22 -12.04
CA PHE A 15 -13.48 -1.82 -11.81
C PHE A 15 -13.23 -0.44 -12.41
N ARG A 16 -12.56 0.40 -11.63
CA ARG A 16 -12.15 1.74 -12.06
C ARG A 16 -10.68 1.94 -11.74
N SER A 17 -10.02 2.73 -12.57
CA SER A 17 -8.72 3.32 -12.27
C SER A 17 -8.92 4.83 -12.25
N PRO A 18 -9.25 5.40 -11.07
CA PRO A 18 -9.50 6.83 -10.94
C PRO A 18 -8.33 7.68 -11.47
N GLU A 19 -7.11 7.20 -11.26
CA GLU A 19 -5.90 7.85 -11.74
C GLU A 19 -5.08 6.92 -12.65
N LYS A 20 -4.36 7.52 -13.60
CA LYS A 20 -3.47 6.78 -14.51
C LYS A 20 -2.14 6.49 -13.81
N PRO A 21 -1.52 5.32 -14.04
CA PRO A 21 -0.20 5.00 -13.47
C PRO A 21 0.88 6.04 -13.75
N ALA A 22 0.87 6.67 -14.93
CA ALA A 22 1.83 7.71 -15.29
C ALA A 22 1.70 8.99 -14.46
N ASP A 23 0.47 9.37 -14.10
CA ASP A 23 0.20 10.56 -13.29
C ASP A 23 0.59 10.29 -11.84
N ALA A 24 0.23 9.11 -11.32
CA ALA A 24 0.64 8.65 -9.99
C ALA A 24 2.16 8.57 -9.81
N ARG A 25 2.87 8.03 -10.83
CA ARG A 25 4.34 8.04 -10.86
C ARG A 25 4.90 9.45 -10.77
N THR A 26 4.30 10.37 -11.54
CA THR A 26 4.77 11.76 -11.59
C THR A 26 4.60 12.42 -10.23
N LEU A 27 3.44 12.25 -9.60
CA LEU A 27 3.16 12.76 -8.26
C LEU A 27 4.11 12.16 -7.22
N PHE A 28 4.28 10.84 -7.19
CA PHE A 28 5.21 10.15 -6.30
C PHE A 28 6.63 10.71 -6.40
N ARG A 29 7.16 10.85 -7.62
CA ARG A 29 8.50 11.38 -7.85
C ARG A 29 8.64 12.83 -7.42
N GLN A 30 7.63 13.67 -7.69
CA GLN A 30 7.63 15.07 -7.28
C GLN A 30 7.62 15.18 -5.76
N GLN A 31 6.78 14.41 -5.07
CA GLN A 31 6.66 14.45 -3.61
C GLN A 31 7.92 13.92 -2.91
N ALA A 32 8.49 12.82 -3.41
CA ALA A 32 9.76 12.32 -2.88
C ALA A 32 10.89 13.33 -3.13
N ALA A 33 11.06 13.84 -4.34
CA ALA A 33 12.14 14.78 -4.68
C ALA A 33 12.05 16.13 -3.93
N ALA A 34 10.83 16.58 -3.61
CA ALA A 34 10.62 17.83 -2.88
C ALA A 34 10.92 17.71 -1.36
N TRP A 35 11.04 16.49 -0.83
CA TRP A 35 11.31 16.29 0.59
C TRP A 35 12.80 16.14 0.86
N GLU A 36 13.33 17.09 1.64
CA GLU A 36 14.67 17.04 2.17
C GLU A 36 14.60 16.78 3.69
N PRO A 37 15.04 15.61 4.17
CA PRO A 37 14.89 15.19 5.57
C PRO A 37 15.64 16.09 6.57
N ASP A 38 16.76 16.67 6.15
CA ASP A 38 17.67 17.40 7.05
C ASP A 38 17.34 18.89 7.22
N THR A 39 16.44 19.46 6.39
CA THR A 39 16.26 20.92 6.29
C THR A 39 14.96 21.45 6.89
N THR A 40 13.91 20.65 6.98
CA THR A 40 12.57 21.20 7.28
C THR A 40 12.07 20.92 8.69
N GLY A 41 12.49 19.83 9.35
CA GLY A 41 11.95 19.41 10.66
C GLY A 41 10.45 19.09 10.66
N ASP A 42 9.76 19.37 9.56
CA ASP A 42 8.35 19.17 9.34
C ASP A 42 8.08 17.77 8.79
N THR A 43 7.04 17.12 9.30
CA THR A 43 6.56 15.87 8.71
C THR A 43 5.89 16.20 7.38
N PRO A 44 6.36 15.63 6.25
CA PRO A 44 5.77 15.94 4.95
C PRO A 44 4.33 15.43 4.87
N HIS A 45 3.47 16.15 4.16
CA HIS A 45 2.12 15.67 3.86
C HIS A 45 2.07 15.09 2.43
N PHE A 46 2.38 13.79 2.32
CA PHE A 46 2.29 13.08 1.04
C PHE A 46 0.86 12.69 0.68
N ILE A 47 0.58 12.59 -0.62
CA ILE A 47 -0.73 12.28 -1.17
C ILE A 47 -0.57 10.94 -1.88
N ASP A 48 -1.51 10.02 -1.64
CA ASP A 48 -1.55 8.78 -2.38
C ASP A 48 -2.45 8.90 -3.61
N SER A 49 -2.04 8.20 -4.66
CA SER A 49 -2.79 8.06 -5.89
C SER A 49 -3.65 6.80 -5.90
N GLU A 50 -4.93 6.92 -6.23
CA GLU A 50 -5.84 5.77 -6.32
C GLU A 50 -5.78 5.13 -7.71
N LEU A 51 -5.04 4.02 -7.81
CA LEU A 51 -4.80 3.32 -9.08
C LEU A 51 -5.87 2.28 -9.41
N CYS A 52 -6.51 1.71 -8.40
CA CYS A 52 -7.56 0.71 -8.60
C CYS A 52 -8.65 0.83 -7.54
N GLN A 53 -9.87 0.66 -8.00
CA GLN A 53 -11.06 0.60 -7.16
C GLN A 53 -12.00 -0.47 -7.72
N ALA A 54 -12.46 -1.36 -6.85
CA ALA A 54 -13.49 -2.34 -7.16
C ALA A 54 -14.74 -2.07 -6.32
N ARG A 55 -15.91 -2.15 -6.95
CA ARG A 55 -17.23 -2.00 -6.31
C ARG A 55 -18.23 -3.01 -6.88
N THR A 56 -19.26 -3.36 -6.13
CA THR A 56 -20.43 -4.05 -6.67
C THR A 56 -21.27 -3.07 -7.50
N LYS A 57 -22.01 -3.58 -8.51
CA LYS A 57 -22.92 -2.73 -9.29
C LYS A 57 -24.21 -2.33 -8.55
N SER A 58 -24.60 -3.05 -7.50
CA SER A 58 -25.79 -2.71 -6.71
C SER A 58 -25.51 -1.51 -5.80
N ALA A 59 -26.32 -0.46 -5.92
CA ALA A 59 -26.12 0.86 -5.30
C ALA A 59 -26.29 0.93 -3.76
N SER A 60 -26.49 -0.19 -3.05
CA SER A 60 -26.64 -0.20 -1.59
C SER A 60 -25.28 -0.39 -0.91
N ASP A 61 -24.52 0.71 -0.78
CA ASP A 61 -23.46 0.93 0.23
C ASP A 61 -22.56 -0.25 0.63
N THR A 62 -21.92 -0.91 -0.35
CA THR A 62 -20.69 -1.66 -0.04
C THR A 62 -19.49 -0.76 -0.25
N SER A 63 -18.77 -0.44 0.82
CA SER A 63 -17.48 0.24 0.76
C SER A 63 -16.58 -0.45 -0.28
N PRO A 64 -15.87 0.30 -1.14
CA PRO A 64 -15.03 -0.30 -2.17
C PRO A 64 -13.87 -1.10 -1.59
N LEU A 65 -13.30 -1.97 -2.42
CA LEU A 65 -11.88 -2.33 -2.29
C LEU A 65 -11.09 -1.28 -3.06
N THR A 66 -10.19 -0.58 -2.38
CA THR A 66 -9.32 0.44 -2.98
C THR A 66 -7.87 0.03 -2.88
N LEU A 67 -7.09 0.48 -3.86
CA LEU A 67 -5.66 0.31 -3.90
C LEU A 67 -5.02 1.63 -4.31
N ARG A 68 -4.19 2.15 -3.42
CA ARG A 68 -3.51 3.43 -3.53
C ARG A 68 -2.00 3.27 -3.45
N PHE A 69 -1.28 4.14 -4.13
CA PHE A 69 0.19 4.19 -4.09
C PHE A 69 0.67 5.62 -3.92
N GLY A 70 1.67 5.82 -3.07
CA GLY A 70 2.27 7.11 -2.84
C GLY A 70 3.52 7.02 -1.97
N SER A 71 4.07 8.17 -1.61
CA SER A 71 5.22 8.25 -0.70
C SER A 71 4.79 8.03 0.74
N SER A 72 5.59 7.31 1.52
CA SER A 72 5.38 7.23 2.97
C SER A 72 6.11 8.34 3.72
N VAL A 73 5.47 8.84 4.76
CA VAL A 73 6.08 9.71 5.77
C VAL A 73 6.86 8.93 6.83
N ALA A 74 6.71 7.60 6.85
CA ALA A 74 7.38 6.73 7.81
C ALA A 74 8.64 6.14 7.18
N PRO A 75 9.82 6.31 7.80
CA PRO A 75 11.04 5.64 7.39
C PRO A 75 10.87 4.13 7.32
N PHE A 76 11.62 3.49 6.43
CA PHE A 76 11.53 2.05 6.23
C PHE A 76 11.97 1.25 7.46
N ASP A 77 12.90 1.77 8.26
CA ASP A 77 13.38 1.14 9.50
C ASP A 77 12.41 1.28 10.68
N THR A 78 11.29 2.01 10.51
CA THR A 78 10.22 2.11 11.51
C THR A 78 9.78 0.73 12.01
N ASP A 79 9.64 0.61 13.33
CA ASP A 79 8.95 -0.52 13.96
C ASP A 79 7.44 -0.37 13.79
N PHE A 80 6.92 -0.89 12.68
CA PHE A 80 5.50 -0.81 12.36
C PHE A 80 4.60 -1.68 13.25
N ALA A 81 5.16 -2.60 14.04
CA ALA A 81 4.39 -3.38 15.02
C ALA A 81 4.16 -2.62 16.32
N LYS A 82 5.01 -1.61 16.61
CA LYS A 82 4.84 -0.74 17.77
C LYS A 82 3.53 0.05 17.64
N PRO A 83 2.65 0.01 18.66
CA PRO A 83 1.45 0.84 18.66
C PRO A 83 1.82 2.32 18.57
N VAL A 84 1.16 3.04 17.67
CA VAL A 84 1.26 4.50 17.56
C VAL A 84 -0.05 5.09 18.08
N GLY A 85 0.03 6.07 18.99
CA GLY A 85 -1.14 6.75 19.55
C GLY A 85 -2.07 5.79 20.32
N ASP A 86 -3.35 5.77 19.95
CA ASP A 86 -4.50 5.22 20.67
C ASP A 86 -4.47 3.71 20.96
N GLY A 87 -3.34 3.02 20.75
CA GLY A 87 -3.19 1.58 21.03
C GLY A 87 -3.72 0.69 19.92
N ILE A 88 -3.78 1.18 18.68
CA ILE A 88 -4.08 0.34 17.51
C ILE A 88 -2.99 -0.73 17.42
N LYS A 89 -3.40 -2.00 17.49
CA LYS A 89 -2.49 -3.13 17.35
C LYS A 89 -2.28 -3.41 15.87
N ARG A 90 -1.06 -3.14 15.41
CA ARG A 90 -0.61 -3.45 14.05
C ARG A 90 0.12 -4.78 14.04
N THR A 91 -0.05 -5.53 12.97
CA THR A 91 0.75 -6.72 12.69
C THR A 91 1.67 -6.38 11.54
N ALA A 92 2.98 -6.52 11.73
CA ALA A 92 3.99 -6.23 10.72
C ALA A 92 4.83 -7.46 10.42
N PHE A 93 5.23 -7.61 9.16
CA PHE A 93 6.06 -8.71 8.67
C PHE A 93 7.14 -8.15 7.74
N GLU A 94 8.34 -8.68 7.86
CA GLU A 94 9.36 -8.51 6.83
C GLU A 94 9.11 -9.57 5.76
N ALA A 95 8.77 -9.12 4.55
CA ALA A 95 8.59 -10.01 3.41
C ALA A 95 9.90 -10.23 2.64
N GLY A 96 10.90 -9.38 2.88
CA GLY A 96 12.24 -9.43 2.34
C GLY A 96 13.03 -8.20 2.81
N PRO A 97 14.30 -8.02 2.35
CA PRO A 97 15.13 -6.89 2.76
C PRO A 97 14.59 -5.52 2.29
N ASP A 98 13.75 -5.52 1.26
CA ASP A 98 13.22 -4.31 0.62
C ASP A 98 11.71 -4.13 0.81
N VAL A 99 11.02 -5.07 1.49
CA VAL A 99 9.55 -5.06 1.62
C VAL A 99 9.11 -5.36 3.05
N LYS A 100 8.31 -4.45 3.62
CA LYS A 100 7.57 -4.66 4.86
C LYS A 100 6.08 -4.65 4.60
N LEU A 101 5.37 -5.62 5.14
CA LEU A 101 3.90 -5.73 5.07
C LEU A 101 3.31 -5.42 6.43
N VAL A 102 2.24 -4.65 6.46
CA VAL A 102 1.58 -4.25 7.71
C VAL A 102 0.07 -4.35 7.51
N TYR A 103 -0.64 -4.83 8.53
CA TYR A 103 -2.09 -4.70 8.55
C TYR A 103 -2.64 -4.42 9.95
N TRP A 104 -3.82 -3.82 10.00
CA TRP A 104 -4.60 -3.63 11.22
C TRP A 104 -6.08 -3.44 10.88
N ARG A 105 -6.92 -3.47 11.91
CA ARG A 105 -8.33 -3.10 11.82
C ARG A 105 -8.52 -1.70 12.40
N GLU A 106 -9.18 -0.82 11.65
CA GLU A 106 -9.55 0.50 12.15
C GLU A 106 -10.59 0.41 13.26
N ARG A 107 -10.45 1.27 14.27
CA ARG A 107 -11.40 1.28 15.40
C ARG A 107 -12.68 2.04 15.09
N THR A 108 -12.61 3.00 14.17
CA THR A 108 -13.71 3.91 13.86
C THR A 108 -14.81 3.23 13.06
N ASP A 109 -14.45 2.47 12.03
CA ASP A 109 -15.39 1.83 11.10
C ASP A 109 -15.20 0.30 10.97
N GLY A 110 -14.20 -0.26 11.66
CA GLY A 110 -13.90 -1.69 11.60
C GLY A 110 -13.24 -2.15 10.29
N SER A 111 -12.87 -1.23 9.39
CA SER A 111 -12.25 -1.55 8.10
C SER A 111 -10.87 -2.16 8.27
N MET A 112 -10.53 -3.11 7.39
CA MET A 112 -9.19 -3.67 7.34
C MET A 112 -8.28 -2.79 6.48
N GLN A 113 -7.11 -2.52 7.04
CA GLN A 113 -6.06 -1.70 6.45
C GLN A 113 -4.85 -2.58 6.16
N TYR A 114 -4.40 -2.59 4.91
CA TYR A 114 -3.23 -3.34 4.47
C TYR A 114 -2.23 -2.41 3.79
N TYR A 115 -0.99 -2.49 4.20
CA TYR A 115 0.09 -1.64 3.73
C TYR A 115 1.29 -2.47 3.30
N ALA A 116 1.94 -2.04 2.22
CA ALA A 116 3.22 -2.51 1.78
C ALA A 116 4.16 -1.32 1.70
N TYR A 117 5.29 -1.40 2.38
CA TYR A 117 6.36 -0.40 2.33
C TYR A 117 7.53 -0.99 1.55
N ILE A 118 8.06 -0.23 0.60
CA ILE A 118 9.05 -0.70 -0.36
C ILE A 118 10.20 0.28 -0.40
N LYS A 119 11.44 -0.22 -0.25
CA LYS A 119 12.65 0.56 -0.52
C LYS A 119 12.74 0.88 -2.01
N CYS A 120 12.07 1.94 -2.45
CA CYS A 120 12.07 2.39 -3.83
C CYS A 120 13.02 3.58 -3.99
N GLY A 121 14.09 3.41 -4.75
CA GLY A 121 14.97 4.51 -5.13
C GLY A 121 14.30 5.39 -6.19
N VAL A 122 14.19 6.68 -5.91
CA VAL A 122 13.57 7.66 -6.83
C VAL A 122 14.65 8.28 -7.72
N PRO A 123 14.45 8.34 -9.06
CA PRO A 123 15.42 9.00 -9.94
C PRO A 123 15.64 10.48 -9.57
N GLY A 124 16.89 10.87 -9.33
CA GLY A 124 17.28 12.25 -9.00
C GLY A 124 17.05 12.65 -7.54
N ALA A 125 16.54 11.74 -6.70
CA ALA A 125 16.40 11.94 -5.26
C ALA A 125 17.73 11.81 -4.49
N ALA A 126 17.76 12.35 -3.27
CA ALA A 126 18.84 12.10 -2.33
C ALA A 126 18.95 10.61 -1.97
N ALA A 127 20.17 10.12 -1.74
CA ALA A 127 20.45 8.69 -1.58
C ALA A 127 19.74 8.05 -0.38
N ASN A 128 19.48 8.81 0.69
CA ASN A 128 18.81 8.35 1.90
C ASN A 128 17.28 8.26 1.76
N GLN A 129 16.67 8.79 0.69
CA GLN A 129 15.22 8.73 0.52
C GLN A 129 14.68 7.31 0.37
N ALA A 130 15.44 6.35 -0.16
CA ALA A 130 14.96 4.97 -0.30
C ALA A 130 14.70 4.29 1.06
N THR A 131 15.37 4.75 2.12
CA THR A 131 15.21 4.25 3.50
C THR A 131 14.34 5.17 4.37
N GLU A 132 14.07 6.39 3.95
CA GLU A 132 13.32 7.39 4.72
C GLU A 132 11.93 7.71 4.13
N VAL A 133 11.77 7.62 2.80
CA VAL A 133 10.51 7.80 2.05
C VAL A 133 10.26 6.58 1.16
N PRO A 134 9.88 5.43 1.74
CA PRO A 134 9.55 4.28 0.93
C PRO A 134 8.33 4.56 0.05
N LEU A 135 8.26 3.89 -1.10
CA LEU A 135 7.01 3.73 -1.82
C LEU A 135 6.06 2.95 -0.93
N ARG A 136 4.81 3.39 -0.84
CA ARG A 136 3.77 2.79 -0.01
C ARG A 136 2.61 2.35 -0.90
N GLY A 137 2.32 1.06 -0.89
CA GLY A 137 1.03 0.53 -1.34
C GLY A 137 0.07 0.49 -0.16
N HIS A 138 -1.16 0.93 -0.37
CA HIS A 138 -2.23 0.91 0.63
C HIS A 138 -3.49 0.30 0.02
N MET A 139 -3.95 -0.80 0.61
CA MET A 139 -5.21 -1.44 0.29
C MET A 139 -6.18 -1.29 1.46
N THR A 140 -7.39 -0.85 1.16
CA THR A 140 -8.53 -0.90 2.08
C THR A 140 -9.57 -1.83 1.50
N ASP A 141 -10.06 -2.78 2.29
CA ASP A 141 -11.19 -3.61 1.89
C ASP A 141 -12.42 -3.34 2.75
N GLY A 142 -13.43 -2.75 2.11
CA GLY A 142 -14.79 -2.72 2.64
C GLY A 142 -15.78 -3.52 1.80
N LEU A 143 -15.29 -4.20 0.75
CA LEU A 143 -16.09 -4.86 -0.27
C LEU A 143 -16.31 -6.33 0.06
N THR A 144 -15.25 -7.06 0.38
CA THR A 144 -15.34 -8.50 0.62
C THR A 144 -15.76 -8.81 2.04
N LYS A 145 -15.33 -7.97 3.00
CA LYS A 145 -15.42 -8.24 4.44
C LYS A 145 -14.78 -9.59 4.81
N ASP A 146 -13.93 -10.12 3.93
CA ASP A 146 -13.16 -11.34 4.14
C ASP A 146 -12.05 -11.04 5.15
N ASP A 147 -11.86 -11.97 6.07
CA ASP A 147 -10.82 -11.90 7.09
C ASP A 147 -9.53 -12.62 6.62
N SER A 148 -9.46 -13.10 5.37
CA SER A 148 -8.22 -13.67 4.82
C SER A 148 -7.16 -12.59 4.57
N HIS A 149 -6.39 -12.27 5.61
CA HIS A 149 -5.24 -11.38 5.55
C HIS A 149 -4.22 -11.83 4.51
N ARG A 150 -4.05 -13.15 4.35
CA ARG A 150 -3.11 -13.71 3.39
C ARG A 150 -3.49 -13.39 1.95
N ALA A 151 -4.78 -13.51 1.59
CA ALA A 151 -5.25 -13.19 0.25
C ALA A 151 -5.09 -11.70 -0.08
N HIS A 152 -5.47 -10.81 0.85
CA HIS A 152 -5.33 -9.36 0.69
C HIS A 152 -3.87 -8.94 0.51
N LEU A 153 -2.98 -9.43 1.38
CA LEU A 153 -1.55 -9.14 1.28
C LEU A 153 -0.94 -9.71 0.01
N GLN A 154 -1.40 -10.87 -0.47
CA GLN A 154 -0.92 -11.46 -1.72
C GLN A 154 -1.28 -10.57 -2.92
N HIS A 155 -2.48 -10.00 -2.93
CA HIS A 155 -2.89 -9.05 -3.96
C HIS A 155 -2.13 -7.73 -3.85
N LEU A 156 -1.98 -7.18 -2.65
CA LEU A 156 -1.21 -5.96 -2.42
C LEU A 156 0.25 -6.13 -2.87
N LEU A 157 0.87 -7.26 -2.56
CA LEU A 157 2.25 -7.58 -2.93
C LEU A 157 2.41 -7.69 -4.45
N HIS A 158 1.47 -8.36 -5.13
CA HIS A 158 1.45 -8.43 -6.58
C HIS A 158 1.34 -7.03 -7.22
N SER A 159 0.40 -6.22 -6.76
CA SER A 159 0.23 -4.85 -7.26
C SER A 159 1.42 -3.96 -6.95
N THR A 160 2.06 -4.16 -5.80
CA THR A 160 3.26 -3.45 -5.39
C THR A 160 4.42 -3.71 -6.35
N LYS A 161 4.58 -4.95 -6.80
CA LYS A 161 5.57 -5.29 -7.82
C LYS A 161 5.34 -4.50 -9.12
N VAL A 162 4.10 -4.48 -9.60
CA VAL A 162 3.73 -3.72 -10.81
C VAL A 162 3.98 -2.23 -10.60
N ALA A 163 3.57 -1.67 -9.46
CA ALA A 163 3.78 -0.26 -9.17
C ALA A 163 5.27 0.13 -9.10
N ALA A 164 6.12 -0.70 -8.48
CA ALA A 164 7.55 -0.44 -8.39
C ALA A 164 8.23 -0.43 -9.78
N GLU A 165 7.80 -1.33 -10.68
CA GLU A 165 8.25 -1.37 -12.08
C GLU A 165 7.78 -0.12 -12.85
N GLU A 166 6.48 0.19 -12.79
CA GLU A 166 5.89 1.34 -13.50
C GLU A 166 6.42 2.68 -13.00
N PHE A 167 6.64 2.80 -11.68
CA PHE A 167 7.15 4.02 -11.07
C PHE A 167 8.65 4.19 -11.29
N GLY A 168 9.33 3.12 -11.74
CA GLY A 168 10.72 3.11 -12.15
C GLY A 168 11.68 3.25 -10.97
N CYS A 169 11.50 2.43 -9.92
CA CYS A 169 12.43 2.37 -8.81
C CYS A 169 13.84 2.00 -9.31
N THR A 170 14.83 2.86 -9.04
CA THR A 170 16.19 2.74 -9.62
C THR A 170 16.98 1.55 -9.05
N ASN A 171 16.71 1.19 -7.80
CA ASN A 171 17.38 0.12 -7.08
C ASN A 171 16.76 -1.26 -7.31
N LYS A 172 15.65 -1.38 -8.07
CA LYS A 172 14.96 -2.64 -8.38
C LYS A 172 14.72 -3.51 -7.13
N PRO A 173 13.86 -3.06 -6.20
CA PRO A 173 13.65 -3.76 -4.93
C PRO A 173 13.26 -5.23 -5.13
N ASP A 174 13.79 -6.11 -4.29
CA ASP A 174 13.43 -7.54 -4.31
C ASP A 174 12.06 -7.73 -3.66
N ILE A 175 11.01 -7.66 -4.50
CA ILE A 175 9.62 -7.84 -4.08
C ILE A 175 9.24 -9.31 -4.26
N PRO A 176 9.00 -10.06 -3.16
CA PRO A 176 8.65 -11.47 -3.24
C PRO A 176 7.33 -11.66 -3.99
N THR A 177 7.18 -12.82 -4.63
CA THR A 177 5.93 -13.18 -5.34
C THR A 177 4.89 -13.81 -4.43
N THR A 178 5.25 -14.15 -3.18
CA THR A 178 4.36 -14.78 -2.21
C THR A 178 4.47 -14.14 -0.84
N VAL A 179 3.36 -14.11 -0.12
CA VAL A 179 3.32 -13.63 1.27
C VAL A 179 4.07 -14.61 2.20
N PRO A 180 4.86 -14.12 3.17
CA PRO A 180 5.53 -14.97 4.16
C PRO A 180 4.59 -15.98 4.83
N ALA A 181 5.09 -17.18 5.13
CA ALA A 181 4.33 -18.23 5.83
C ALA A 181 3.92 -17.83 7.26
N SER A 182 4.57 -16.82 7.84
CA SER A 182 4.24 -16.26 9.15
C SER A 182 2.93 -15.47 9.15
N VAL A 183 2.43 -15.02 8.00
CA VAL A 183 1.13 -14.37 7.87
C VAL A 183 0.04 -15.42 8.00
N LYS A 184 -0.82 -15.22 9.00
CA LYS A 184 -1.99 -16.06 9.30
C LYS A 184 -3.27 -15.29 8.94
N ASP A 185 -4.30 -16.05 8.58
CA ASP A 185 -5.68 -15.58 8.57
C ASP A 185 -6.26 -15.61 10.01
#